data_AF-A0A2P1BVE3-F1
#
_entry.id   AF-A0A2P1BVE3-F1
#
_cell.length_a   1.000
_cell.length_b   1.000
_cell.length_c   1.000
_cell.angle_alpha   90.00
_cell.angle_beta   90.00
_cell.angle_gamma   90.00
#
_symmetry.space_group_name_H-M   'P 1'
#
loop_
_entity.id
_entity.type
_entity.pdbx_description
1 polymer ?
#
loop_
_entity_poly.entity_id
_entity_poly.type
_entity_poly.pdbx_seq_one_letter_code
_entity_poly.pdbx_strand_id
1 'polypeptide(L)'
;MMTYDEVMEAIERGFIKGDKISIIRRNGKIHDYVLPGEKVEPGEIVEEENLDIVLEELKGSGNRRALAFKLSSQNVSKILT
;
A
#
# COMPACT_ATOMS: atom_id res chain seq x y z
N MET A 1 4.65 3.94 10.91
CA MET A 1 5.02 2.96 9.87
C MET A 1 4.00 1.87 10.01
N MET A 2 3.05 1.89 9.09
CA MET A 2 1.84 1.09 9.12
C MET A 2 2.14 -0.38 8.85
N THR A 3 1.34 -1.25 9.44
CA THR A 3 1.43 -2.71 9.33
C THR A 3 0.18 -3.29 8.68
N TYR A 4 0.30 -4.52 8.19
CA TYR A 4 -0.81 -5.24 7.57
C TYR A 4 -2.00 -5.40 8.53
N ASP A 5 -1.73 -5.77 9.78
CA ASP A 5 -2.77 -6.05 10.79
C ASP A 5 -3.58 -4.78 11.13
N GLU A 6 -2.93 -3.62 11.19
CA GLU A 6 -3.62 -2.33 11.41
C GLU A 6 -4.61 -2.00 10.29
N VAL A 7 -4.23 -2.24 9.04
CA VAL A 7 -5.13 -2.02 7.89
C VAL A 7 -6.28 -3.02 7.90
N MET A 8 -6.01 -4.28 8.22
CA MET A 8 -7.04 -5.31 8.35
C MET A 8 -8.06 -4.96 9.44
N GLU A 9 -7.61 -4.49 10.60
CA GLU A 9 -8.50 -4.05 11.67
C GLU A 9 -9.38 -2.86 11.22
N ALA A 10 -8.82 -1.92 10.45
CA ALA A 10 -9.57 -0.79 9.92
C ALA A 10 -10.64 -1.20 8.90
N ILE A 11 -10.39 -2.24 8.10
CA ILE A 11 -11.39 -2.85 7.21
C ILE A 11 -12.48 -3.55 8.04
N GLU A 12 -12.09 -4.37 9.01
CA GLU A 12 -13.02 -5.13 9.87
C GLU A 12 -13.94 -4.21 10.68
N ARG A 13 -13.41 -3.09 11.17
CA ARG A 13 -14.19 -2.05 11.85
C ARG A 13 -15.03 -1.20 10.89
N GLY A 14 -14.85 -1.37 9.58
CA GLY A 14 -15.60 -0.66 8.55
C GLY A 14 -15.20 0.80 8.39
N PHE A 15 -13.99 1.19 8.79
CA PHE A 15 -13.44 2.52 8.53
C PHE A 15 -13.01 2.67 7.07
N ILE A 16 -12.35 1.63 6.54
CA ILE A 16 -12.01 1.53 5.12
C ILE A 16 -13.14 0.79 4.42
N LYS A 17 -13.78 1.46 3.47
CA LYS A 17 -14.87 0.89 2.66
C LYS A 17 -14.52 0.99 1.19
N GLY A 18 -14.55 -0.16 0.50
CA GLY A 18 -14.25 -0.27 -0.92
C GLY A 18 -12.79 -0.60 -1.21
N ASP A 19 -12.40 -0.37 -2.45
CA ASP A 19 -11.18 -0.94 -3.04
C ASP A 19 -9.97 0.00 -2.93
N LYS A 20 -10.18 1.19 -2.37
CA LYS A 20 -9.19 2.27 -2.33
C LYS A 20 -8.94 2.78 -0.93
N ILE A 21 -7.72 3.21 -0.69
CA ILE A 21 -7.25 3.77 0.57
C ILE A 21 -6.32 4.93 0.30
N SER A 22 -6.46 5.99 1.09
CA SER A 22 -5.53 7.12 1.09
C SER A 22 -4.38 6.82 2.02
N ILE A 23 -3.14 6.92 1.53
CA ILE A 23 -1.92 6.62 2.30
C ILE A 23 -0.97 7.80 2.32
N ILE A 24 -0.14 7.86 3.36
CA ILE A 24 0.97 8.80 3.49
C ILE A 24 2.27 8.02 3.34
N ARG A 25 3.10 8.41 2.38
CA ARG A 25 4.43 7.83 2.19
C ARG A 25 5.50 8.73 2.80
N ARG A 26 6.40 8.13 3.58
CA ARG A 26 7.62 8.80 4.10
C ARG A 26 8.83 7.96 3.73
N ASN A 27 9.81 8.56 3.03
CA ASN A 27 11.00 7.87 2.51
C ASN A 27 10.67 6.66 1.62
N GLY A 28 9.64 6.77 0.78
CA GLY A 28 9.20 5.72 -0.13
C GLY A 28 8.54 4.51 0.54
N LYS A 29 8.23 4.59 1.84
CA LYS A 29 7.50 3.55 2.58
C LYS A 29 6.16 4.07 3.05
N ILE A 30 5.18 3.17 3.12
CA ILE A 30 3.88 3.47 3.70
C ILE A 30 4.05 3.79 5.19
N HIS A 31 3.75 5.03 5.54
CA HIS A 31 3.89 5.53 6.90
C HIS A 31 2.59 5.37 7.69
N ASP A 32 1.48 5.77 7.07
CA ASP A 32 0.14 5.80 7.65
C ASP A 32 -0.96 5.80 6.56
N TYR A 33 -2.23 5.69 6.95
CA TYR A 33 -3.41 5.88 6.12
C TYR A 33 -4.26 7.05 6.62
N VAL A 34 -5.11 7.59 5.75
CA VAL A 34 -5.99 8.72 6.06
C VAL A 34 -7.43 8.31 5.79
N LEU A 35 -8.28 8.44 6.79
CA LEU A 35 -9.70 8.18 6.63
C LEU A 35 -10.44 9.37 6.01
N PRO A 36 -11.56 9.15 5.30
CA PRO A 36 -12.40 10.22 4.81
C PRO A 36 -12.84 11.16 5.94
N GLY A 37 -12.48 12.44 5.83
CA GLY A 37 -12.83 13.48 6.81
C GLY A 37 -11.77 13.75 7.88
N GLU A 38 -10.66 13.01 7.90
CA GLU A 38 -9.51 13.36 8.73
C GLU A 38 -8.75 14.56 8.18
N LYS A 39 -8.15 15.34 9.10
CA LYS A 39 -7.30 16.46 8.73
C LYS A 39 -5.89 15.95 8.48
N VAL A 40 -5.36 16.30 7.31
CA VAL A 40 -3.98 16.03 6.92
C VAL A 40 -3.13 17.25 7.26
N GLU A 41 -1.93 17.04 7.80
CA GLU A 41 -1.05 18.15 8.13
C GLU A 41 -0.42 18.79 6.88
N PRO A 42 -0.18 20.13 6.87
CA PRO A 42 0.50 20.78 5.77
C PRO A 42 1.91 20.22 5.56
N GLY A 43 2.14 19.61 4.39
CA GLY A 43 3.44 19.00 4.03
C GLY A 43 3.40 17.48 3.94
N GLU A 44 2.30 16.85 4.37
CA GLU A 44 2.06 15.43 4.10
C GLU A 44 1.48 15.25 2.70
N ILE A 45 2.04 14.32 1.96
CA ILE A 45 1.56 13.94 0.63
C ILE A 45 0.67 12.71 0.82
N VAL A 46 -0.61 12.89 0.48
CA VAL A 46 -1.61 11.83 0.52
C VAL A 46 -1.82 11.31 -0.90
N GLU A 47 -1.67 10.01 -1.05
CA GLU A 47 -1.83 9.30 -2.31
C GLU A 47 -2.97 8.29 -2.17
N GLU A 48 -3.91 8.30 -3.11
CA GLU A 48 -4.98 7.29 -3.18
C GLU A 48 -4.48 6.09 -3.97
N GLU A 49 -4.39 4.93 -3.33
CA GLU A 49 -3.96 3.68 -3.93
C GLU A 49 -5.00 2.57 -3.74
N ASN A 50 -4.90 1.51 -4.56
CA ASN A 50 -5.75 0.34 -4.39
C ASN A 50 -5.34 -0.42 -3.12
N LEU A 51 -6.34 -0.79 -2.34
CA LEU A 51 -6.17 -1.52 -1.08
C LEU A 51 -5.38 -2.81 -1.27
N ASP A 52 -5.64 -3.55 -2.34
CA ASP A 52 -4.92 -4.78 -2.67
C ASP A 52 -3.41 -4.54 -2.86
N ILE A 53 -3.02 -3.43 -3.50
CA ILE A 53 -1.62 -3.07 -3.73
C ILE A 53 -0.95 -2.73 -2.41
N VAL A 54 -1.62 -1.92 -1.57
CA VAL A 54 -1.13 -1.54 -0.24
C VAL A 54 -0.96 -2.77 0.64
N LEU A 55 -1.94 -3.68 0.65
CA LEU A 55 -1.86 -4.94 1.40
C LEU A 55 -0.75 -5.86 0.86
N GLU A 56 -0.58 -5.96 -0.47
CA GLU A 56 0.55 -6.68 -1.08
C GLU A 56 1.90 -6.07 -0.66
N GLU A 57 2.03 -4.74 -0.62
CA GLU A 57 3.24 -4.05 -0.18
C GLU A 57 3.52 -4.30 1.29
N LEU A 58 2.52 -4.17 2.18
CA LEU A 58 2.67 -4.40 3.61
C LEU A 58 3.01 -5.87 3.94
N LYS A 59 2.38 -6.81 3.24
CA LYS A 59 2.66 -8.25 3.35
C LYS A 59 4.03 -8.61 2.75
N GLY A 60 4.39 -7.96 1.64
CA GLY A 60 5.63 -8.16 0.88
C GLY A 60 6.83 -7.38 1.42
N SER A 61 6.63 -6.39 2.28
CA SER A 61 7.71 -5.61 2.88
C SER A 61 8.53 -6.43 3.89
N GLY A 62 8.07 -7.65 4.23
CA GLY A 62 8.87 -8.68 4.89
C GLY A 62 9.79 -9.47 3.94
N ASN A 63 9.68 -9.34 2.61
CA ASN A 63 10.48 -10.11 1.67
C ASN A 63 10.67 -9.39 0.32
N ARG A 64 11.70 -8.54 0.23
CA ARG A 64 12.23 -7.90 -1.00
C ARG A 64 12.48 -8.88 -2.17
N ARG A 65 12.45 -10.19 -1.93
CA ARG A 65 12.56 -11.26 -2.93
C ARG A 65 11.32 -11.41 -3.81
N ALA A 66 10.11 -11.17 -3.29
CA ALA A 66 8.88 -11.38 -4.06
C ALA A 66 8.68 -10.30 -5.14
N LEU A 67 8.98 -9.04 -4.83
CA LEU A 67 8.91 -7.93 -5.78
C LEU A 67 9.95 -8.07 -6.90
N ALA A 68 11.18 -8.47 -6.56
CA ALA A 68 12.22 -8.78 -7.53
C ALA A 68 11.84 -9.94 -8.46
N PHE A 69 11.12 -10.95 -7.95
CA PHE A 69 10.63 -12.06 -8.76
C PHE A 69 9.49 -11.64 -9.70
N LYS A 70 8.56 -10.79 -9.25
CA LYS A 70 7.46 -10.26 -10.08
C LYS A 70 7.99 -9.35 -11.20
N LEU A 71 8.96 -8.48 -10.90
CA LEU A 71 9.63 -7.61 -11.88
C LEU A 71 10.48 -8.40 -12.88
N SER A 72 11.20 -9.43 -12.41
CA SER A 72 11.92 -10.39 -13.27
C SER A 72 10.97 -11.09 -14.23
N SER A 73 9.85 -11.63 -13.73
CA SER A 73 8.88 -12.39 -14.53
C SER A 73 8.17 -11.53 -15.58
N GLN A 74 7.83 -10.28 -15.23
CA GLN A 74 7.24 -9.33 -16.18
C GLN A 74 8.22 -8.92 -17.29
N ASN A 75 9.51 -8.77 -16.97
CA ASN A 75 10.55 -8.50 -17.99
C ASN A 75 10.79 -9.70 -18.91
N VAL A 76 10.75 -10.94 -18.40
CA VAL A 76 10.90 -12.15 -19.24
C VAL A 76 9.75 -12.28 -20.24
N SER A 77 8.50 -12.01 -19.82
CA SER A 77 7.35 -12.08 -20.72
C SER A 77 7.38 -11.04 -21.84
N LYS A 78 8.02 -9.89 -21.62
CA LYS A 78 8.18 -8.82 -22.62
C LYS A 78 9.25 -9.08 -23.68
N ILE A 79 10.22 -9.96 -23.38
CA ILE A 79 11.32 -10.32 -24.30
C ILE A 79 10.90 -11.48 -25.23
N LEU A 80 9.86 -12.23 -24.88
CA LEU A 80 9.38 -13.41 -25.61
C LEU A 80 8.17 -13.15 -26.53
N THR A 81 7.79 -11.89 -26.75
CA THR A 81 6.77 -11.47 -27.74
C THR A 81 7.42 -10.60 -28.79
#